data_AF-A0AAV5T7D8-F1
#
_entry.id   AF-A0AAV5T7D8-F1
#
_cell.length_a   1.000
_cell.length_b   1.000
_cell.length_c   1.000
_cell.angle_alpha   90.00
_cell.angle_beta   90.00
_cell.angle_gamma   90.00
#
_symmetry.space_group_name_H-M   'P 1'
#
loop_
_entity.id
_entity.type
_entity.pdbx_description
1 polymer ?
#
loop_
_entity_poly.entity_id
_entity_poly.type
_entity_poly.pdbx_seq_one_letter_code
_entity_poly.pdbx_strand_id
1 'polypeptide(L)'
;MLRFVLLLLPFSIPSIRCSCFVQTSWKTIRPALQFVNPCPTIDACESYCLAMSECTAFAFVNEKCALLGADSGKPLICNTGNVSCWLRTAACDATTTTTTTAATT
;
A
#
# COMPACT_ATOMS: atom_id res chain seq x y z
N MET A 1 28.17 -1.76 43.24
CA MET A 1 26.73 -1.51 43.07
C MET A 1 26.55 -0.24 42.26
N LEU A 2 26.29 -0.35 40.96
CA LEU A 2 26.02 0.80 40.10
C LEU A 2 24.71 0.50 39.37
N ARG A 3 23.62 1.09 39.86
CA ARG A 3 22.27 0.99 39.29
C ARG A 3 22.26 1.75 37.96
N PHE A 4 22.44 1.04 36.85
CA PHE A 4 22.04 1.53 35.54
C PHE A 4 20.53 1.34 35.40
N VAL A 5 19.77 2.32 35.89
CA VAL A 5 18.37 2.52 35.52
C VAL A 5 18.39 3.03 34.08
N LEU A 6 18.49 2.10 33.12
CA LEU A 6 18.32 2.39 31.71
C LEU A 6 16.83 2.62 31.48
N LEU A 7 16.50 3.90 31.42
CA LEU A 7 15.21 4.48 31.07
C LEU A 7 14.50 3.64 30.00
N LEU A 8 13.33 3.11 30.40
CA LEU A 8 12.22 2.82 29.52
C LEU A 8 11.84 4.11 28.78
N LEU A 9 12.58 4.44 27.73
CA LEU A 9 12.02 5.24 26.66
C LEU A 9 11.12 4.27 25.89
N PRO A 10 9.78 4.43 25.92
CA PRO A 10 9.01 3.93 24.80
C PRO A 10 9.56 4.73 23.63
N PHE A 11 10.47 4.12 22.86
CA PHE A 11 10.60 4.50 21.47
C PHE A 11 9.20 4.24 20.91
N SER A 12 8.35 5.26 21.00
CA SER A 12 7.28 5.51 20.07
C SER A 12 8.00 5.60 18.74
N ILE A 13 8.28 4.42 18.17
CA ILE A 13 8.87 4.29 16.85
C ILE A 13 7.94 5.16 16.01
N PRO A 14 8.45 6.26 15.42
CA PRO A 14 7.60 7.10 14.59
C PRO A 14 6.94 6.14 13.60
N SER A 15 5.63 6.21 13.46
CA SER A 15 4.94 5.55 12.36
C SER A 15 5.51 6.16 11.08
N ILE A 16 6.68 5.66 10.66
CA ILE A 16 7.20 5.83 9.33
C ILE A 16 6.07 5.26 8.51
N ARG A 17 5.32 6.14 7.85
CA ARG A 17 4.34 5.76 6.85
C ARG A 17 5.12 5.14 5.70
N CYS A 18 5.65 3.93 5.92
CA CYS A 18 6.02 3.04 4.86
C CYS A 18 4.69 2.75 4.17
N SER A 19 4.45 3.42 3.04
CA SER A 19 3.39 3.03 2.15
C SER A 19 3.46 1.52 1.99
N CYS A 20 2.34 0.85 2.20
CA CYS A 20 2.27 -0.59 2.01
C CYS A 20 2.18 -0.95 0.52
N PHE A 21 2.38 0.02 -0.37
CA PHE A 21 2.54 -0.14 -1.80
C PHE A 21 3.99 0.01 -2.22
N VAL A 22 4.41 -0.84 -3.16
CA VAL A 22 5.74 -0.78 -3.75
C VAL A 22 5.64 -0.39 -5.23
N GLN A 23 6.43 0.62 -5.62
CA GLN A 23 6.53 0.99 -7.03
C GLN A 23 7.22 -0.13 -7.81
N THR A 24 6.63 -0.54 -8.93
CA THR A 24 7.13 -1.66 -9.72
C THR A 24 6.89 -1.47 -11.21
N SER A 25 7.61 -2.23 -12.03
CA SER A 25 7.34 -2.39 -13.46
C SER A 25 6.82 -3.81 -13.69
N TRP A 26 5.52 -3.98 -13.93
CA TRP A 26 4.96 -5.27 -14.31
C TRP A 26 4.91 -5.46 -15.83
N LYS A 27 4.93 -6.73 -16.26
CA LYS A 27 4.90 -7.12 -17.69
C LYS A 27 3.59 -7.78 -18.09
N THR A 28 2.64 -7.84 -17.18
CA THR A 28 1.38 -8.59 -17.30
C THR A 28 0.18 -7.65 -17.13
N ILE A 29 -0.96 -8.07 -17.67
CA ILE A 29 -2.20 -7.31 -17.65
C ILE A 29 -2.85 -7.42 -16.27
N ARG A 30 -3.31 -6.29 -15.74
CA ARG A 30 -4.21 -6.21 -14.59
C ARG A 30 -5.50 -5.53 -15.05
N PRO A 31 -6.68 -6.09 -14.74
CA PRO A 31 -7.94 -5.49 -15.14
C PRO A 31 -8.14 -4.16 -14.39
N ALA A 32 -8.60 -3.13 -15.10
CA ALA A 32 -9.00 -1.87 -14.48
C ALA A 32 -10.34 -2.07 -13.77
N LEU A 33 -10.37 -1.77 -12.48
CA LEU A 33 -11.58 -1.81 -11.66
C LEU A 33 -12.28 -0.46 -11.70
N GLN A 34 -11.50 0.61 -11.55
CA GLN A 34 -12.03 1.98 -11.50
C GLN A 34 -10.97 2.99 -11.92
N PHE A 35 -11.41 4.05 -12.60
CA PHE A 35 -10.60 5.23 -12.86
C PHE A 35 -11.07 6.37 -11.97
N VAL A 36 -10.16 6.96 -11.21
CA VAL A 36 -10.41 8.11 -10.33
C VAL A 36 -9.73 9.33 -10.92
N ASN A 37 -10.55 10.33 -11.24
CA ASN A 37 -10.12 11.61 -11.80
C ASN A 37 -11.10 12.71 -11.34
N PRO A 38 -10.64 13.76 -10.65
CA PRO A 38 -9.25 14.02 -10.27
C PRO A 38 -8.77 13.14 -9.10
N CYS A 39 -7.47 12.85 -9.07
CA CYS A 39 -6.77 12.21 -7.97
C CYS A 39 -5.43 12.96 -7.76
N PRO A 40 -5.36 13.92 -6.82
CA PRO A 40 -4.25 14.87 -6.78
C PRO A 40 -2.93 14.27 -6.29
N THR A 41 -2.97 13.17 -5.53
CA THR A 41 -1.78 12.58 -4.90
C THR A 41 -1.78 11.06 -4.98
N ILE A 42 -0.58 10.49 -4.86
CA ILE A 42 -0.38 9.03 -4.75
C ILE A 42 -1.08 8.50 -3.50
N ASP A 43 -0.99 9.19 -2.35
CA ASP A 43 -1.64 8.81 -1.09
C ASP A 43 -3.18 8.74 -1.20
N ALA A 44 -3.79 9.62 -2.00
CA ALA A 44 -5.20 9.52 -2.33
C ALA A 44 -5.52 8.25 -3.13
N CYS A 45 -4.70 7.93 -4.13
CA CYS A 45 -4.84 6.71 -4.94
C CYS A 45 -4.64 5.44 -4.11
N GLU A 46 -3.69 5.44 -3.17
CA GLU A 46 -3.53 4.37 -2.17
C GLU A 46 -4.80 4.20 -1.36
N SER A 47 -5.35 5.29 -0.81
CA SER A 47 -6.58 5.27 -0.01
C SER A 47 -7.77 4.71 -0.79
N TYR A 48 -7.93 5.09 -2.06
CA TYR A 48 -8.97 4.53 -2.93
C TYR A 48 -8.77 3.04 -3.17
N CYS A 49 -7.53 2.58 -3.37
CA CYS A 49 -7.23 1.16 -3.52
C CYS A 49 -7.47 0.40 -2.21
N LEU A 50 -7.10 0.96 -1.06
CA LEU A 50 -7.32 0.34 0.25
C LEU A 50 -8.81 0.19 0.58
N ALA A 51 -9.66 1.10 0.10
CA ALA A 51 -11.11 1.04 0.28
C ALA A 51 -11.79 -0.05 -0.56
N MET A 52 -11.09 -0.67 -1.52
CA MET A 52 -11.62 -1.70 -2.42
C MET A 52 -10.86 -3.00 -2.24
N SER A 53 -11.51 -4.03 -1.68
CA SER A 53 -10.88 -5.33 -1.41
C SER A 53 -10.33 -6.02 -2.66
N GLU A 54 -10.93 -5.77 -3.83
CA GLU A 54 -10.50 -6.31 -5.12
C GLU A 54 -9.28 -5.58 -5.69
N CYS A 55 -8.96 -4.39 -5.18
CA CYS A 55 -7.82 -3.63 -5.63
C CYS A 55 -6.53 -4.22 -5.06
N THR A 56 -5.67 -4.71 -5.95
CA THR A 56 -4.36 -5.26 -5.59
C THR A 56 -3.21 -4.40 -6.08
N ALA A 57 -3.51 -3.40 -6.91
CA ALA A 57 -2.53 -2.49 -7.48
C ALA A 57 -3.20 -1.20 -7.96
N PHE A 58 -2.41 -0.16 -8.20
CA PHE A 58 -2.88 1.03 -8.90
C PHE A 58 -1.80 1.61 -9.80
N ALA A 59 -2.24 2.46 -10.73
CA ALA A 59 -1.39 3.27 -11.58
C ALA A 59 -1.71 4.75 -11.35
N PHE A 60 -0.68 5.57 -11.22
CA PHE A 60 -0.83 7.01 -11.02
C PHE A 60 -0.06 7.80 -12.09
N VAL A 61 -0.75 8.71 -12.77
CA VAL A 61 -0.16 9.59 -13.79
C VAL A 61 -1.01 10.84 -13.97
N ASN A 62 -0.40 12.03 -14.04
CA ASN A 62 -1.08 13.31 -14.31
C ASN A 62 -2.36 13.52 -13.48
N GLU A 63 -2.27 13.33 -12.16
CA GLU A 63 -3.40 13.45 -11.22
C GLU A 63 -4.59 12.53 -11.54
N LYS A 64 -4.32 11.41 -12.21
CA LYS A 64 -5.29 10.35 -12.50
C LYS A 64 -4.80 9.06 -11.89
N CYS A 65 -5.75 8.33 -11.34
CA CYS A 65 -5.52 7.06 -10.67
C CYS A 65 -6.34 5.98 -11.37
N ALA A 66 -5.71 4.85 -11.69
CA ALA A 66 -6.39 3.66 -12.16
C ALA A 66 -6.22 2.58 -11.09
N LEU A 67 -7.33 2.15 -10.48
CA LEU A 67 -7.38 1.03 -9.55
C LEU A 67 -7.40 -0.27 -10.36
N LEU A 68 -6.55 -1.22 -9.99
CA LEU A 68 -6.29 -2.42 -10.75
C LEU A 68 -6.48 -3.66 -9.88
N GLY A 69 -7.09 -4.67 -10.49
CA GLY A 69 -7.30 -5.98 -9.86
C GLY A 69 -6.03 -6.83 -9.86
N ALA A 70 -6.23 -8.10 -9.51
CA ALA A 70 -5.18 -9.11 -9.49
C ALA A 70 -4.48 -9.26 -10.85
N ASP A 71 -3.25 -9.76 -10.80
CA ASP A 71 -2.49 -10.11 -12.00
C ASP A 71 -3.22 -11.19 -12.80
N SER A 72 -3.44 -10.95 -14.09
CA SER A 72 -4.04 -11.96 -14.97
C SER A 72 -3.03 -12.99 -15.48
N GLY A 73 -1.73 -12.75 -15.30
CA GLY A 73 -0.64 -13.55 -15.88
C GLY A 73 -0.50 -13.42 -17.40
N LYS A 74 -1.39 -12.68 -18.07
CA LYS A 74 -1.33 -12.46 -19.52
C LYS A 74 -0.30 -11.38 -19.84
N PRO A 75 0.56 -11.57 -20.85
CA PRO A 75 1.56 -10.56 -21.21
C PRO A 75 0.88 -9.26 -21.68
N LEU A 76 1.46 -8.14 -21.29
CA LEU A 76 1.02 -6.82 -21.75
C LEU A 76 1.43 -6.64 -23.21
N ILE A 77 0.45 -6.56 -24.11
CA ILE A 77 0.68 -6.40 -25.56
C ILE A 77 1.13 -4.98 -25.90
N CYS A 78 0.71 -3.98 -25.10
CA CYS A 78 1.02 -2.57 -25.30
C CYS A 78 1.67 -2.00 -24.03
N ASN A 79 2.99 -1.87 -24.00
CA ASN A 79 3.69 -1.19 -22.91
C ASN A 79 3.80 0.32 -23.23
N THR A 80 2.83 1.11 -22.79
CA THR A 80 2.96 2.57 -22.78
C THR A 80 3.85 2.95 -21.59
N GLY A 81 5.16 2.88 -21.80
CA GLY A 81 6.14 3.33 -20.80
C GLY A 81 5.84 4.78 -20.41
N ASN A 82 5.72 5.02 -19.09
CA ASN A 82 5.61 6.29 -18.35
C ASN A 82 4.60 6.25 -17.19
N VAL A 83 3.91 5.13 -16.96
CA VAL A 83 2.97 5.00 -15.83
C VAL A 83 3.71 4.49 -14.60
N SER A 84 3.60 5.22 -13.49
CA SER A 84 4.08 4.74 -12.19
C SER A 84 3.07 3.76 -11.61
N CYS A 85 3.45 2.49 -11.58
CA CYS A 85 2.63 1.39 -11.10
C CYS A 85 3.02 1.02 -9.67
N TRP A 86 2.01 0.74 -8.84
CA TRP A 86 2.15 0.50 -7.41
C TRP A 86 1.41 -0.79 -7.05
N LEU A 87 2.10 -1.72 -6.36
CA LEU A 87 1.55 -3.02 -5.98
C LEU A 87 1.29 -3.07 -4.48
N ARG A 88 0.08 -3.51 -4.10
CA ARG A 88 -0.33 -3.71 -2.71
C ARG A 88 0.48 -4.87 -2.12
N THR A 89 1.10 -4.64 -0.96
CA THR A 89 1.82 -5.69 -0.23
C THR A 89 1.01 -6.22 0.93
N ALA A 90 1.40 -7.37 1.48
CA ALA A 90 0.78 -7.93 2.67
C ALA A 90 0.83 -7.00 3.91
N ALA A 91 1.72 -5.99 3.89
CA ALA A 91 1.76 -4.98 4.94
C ALA A 91 0.47 -4.14 5.01
N CYS A 92 -0.30 -4.04 3.91
CA CYS A 92 -1.58 -3.32 3.92
C CYS A 92 -2.64 -4.01 4.78
N ASP A 93 -2.55 -5.34 4.92
CA ASP A 93 -3.54 -6.16 5.63
C ASP A 93 -3.12 -6.45 7.09
N ALA A 94 -1.85 -6.21 7.43
CA ALA A 94 -1.28 -6.46 8.76
C ALA A 94 -1.82 -5.52 9.86
N THR A 95 -2.51 -4.43 9.49
CA THR A 95 -2.98 -3.40 10.43
C THR A 95 -4.13 -3.88 11.34
N THR A 96 -4.77 -5.01 11.02
CA THR A 96 -5.99 -5.46 11.74
C THR A 96 -5.70 -6.46 12.88
N THR A 97 -4.46 -6.94 13.05
CA THR A 97 -4.12 -7.93 14.09
C THR A 97 -3.39 -7.30 15.28
N THR A 98 -3.98 -6.30 15.92
CA THR A 98 -3.57 -5.89 17.27
C THR A 98 -4.80 -5.79 18.18
N THR A 99 -5.52 -6.90 18.35
CA THR A 99 -6.62 -7.02 19.32
C THR A 99 -6.12 -7.76 20.56
N THR A 100 -5.97 -6.98 21.64
CA THR A 100 -6.24 -7.33 23.05
C THR A 100 -5.66 -8.66 23.57
N THR A 101 -4.47 -8.61 24.15
CA THR A 101 -4.15 -9.49 25.30
C THR A 101 -4.49 -8.73 26.57
N ALA A 102 -5.70 -8.99 27.10
CA ALA A 102 -6.05 -8.60 28.45
C ALA A 102 -5.12 -9.33 29.43
N ALA A 103 -4.28 -8.58 30.14
CA ALA A 103 -3.53 -9.10 31.27
C ALA A 103 -4.48 -9.17 32.47
N THR A 104 -4.94 -10.37 32.78
CA THR A 104 -5.62 -10.68 34.04
C THR A 104 -4.56 -11.02 35.09
N THR A 105 -4.42 -10.17 36.09
CA THR A 105 -3.85 -10.51 37.42
C THR A 105 -4.55 -9.67 38.47
#